data_AF-A0AAV2I5X5-F1
#
_entry.id   AF-A0AAV2I5X5-F1
#
_cell.length_a   1.000
_cell.length_b   1.000
_cell.length_c   1.000
_cell.angle_alpha   90.00
_cell.angle_beta   90.00
_cell.angle_gamma   90.00
#
_symmetry.space_group_name_H-M   'P 1'
#
loop_
_entity.id
_entity.type
_entity.pdbx_description
1 polymer ?
#
loop_
_entity_poly.entity_id
_entity_poly.type
_entity_poly.pdbx_seq_one_letter_code
_entity_poly.pdbx_strand_id
1 'polypeptide(L)'
;ECQDDFYGVNCSTPCTCFKNNTDHCDSITGECVCKPHWTSSDCTVDKNECLVDPLACPNYSECRNLQPGYECNCYLGLVKNTQGQC
;
A
#
# COMPACT_ATOMS: atom_id res chain seq x y z
N GLU A 1 16.98 10.12 -15.56
CA GLU A 1 16.33 10.00 -14.24
C GLU A 1 16.54 11.29 -13.47
N CYS A 2 15.52 11.67 -12.70
CA CYS A 2 15.58 12.79 -11.77
C CYS A 2 16.03 12.31 -10.38
N GLN A 3 16.49 13.24 -9.54
CA GLN A 3 16.67 12.97 -8.12
C GLN A 3 15.33 12.64 -7.46
N ASP A 4 15.39 11.89 -6.36
CA ASP A 4 14.24 11.63 -5.50
C ASP A 4 13.55 12.95 -5.15
N ASP A 5 12.22 12.93 -5.17
CA ASP A 5 11.31 14.06 -4.95
C ASP A 5 11.19 15.08 -6.10
N PHE A 6 11.73 14.84 -7.31
CA PHE A 6 11.53 15.72 -8.47
C PHE A 6 11.13 14.97 -9.74
N TYR A 7 10.35 15.62 -10.60
CA TYR A 7 9.89 15.06 -11.87
C TYR A 7 9.82 16.10 -13.00
N GLY A 8 9.60 15.59 -14.22
CA GLY A 8 9.37 16.39 -15.41
C GLY A 8 10.65 16.81 -16.14
N VAL A 9 10.50 17.66 -17.16
CA VAL A 9 11.61 18.12 -17.99
C VAL A 9 12.61 18.91 -17.14
N ASN A 10 13.88 18.52 -17.16
CA ASN A 10 14.95 19.08 -16.34
C ASN A 10 14.76 18.93 -14.81
N CYS A 11 13.87 18.06 -14.35
CA CYS A 11 13.67 17.80 -12.91
C CYS A 11 13.31 19.06 -12.11
N SER A 12 12.57 19.98 -12.72
CA SER A 12 12.25 21.28 -12.12
C SER A 12 11.01 21.26 -11.23
N THR A 13 10.22 20.19 -11.26
CA THR A 13 8.96 20.13 -10.52
C THR A 13 9.11 19.23 -9.31
N PRO A 14 8.87 19.72 -8.07
CA PRO A 14 8.91 18.88 -6.89
C PRO A 14 7.68 17.97 -6.81
N CYS A 15 7.88 16.75 -6.34
CA CYS A 15 6.81 15.82 -6.01
C CYS A 15 6.09 16.25 -4.73
N THR A 16 4.77 16.06 -4.69
CA THR A 16 3.92 16.43 -3.55
C THR A 16 3.53 15.23 -2.67
N CYS A 17 4.27 14.12 -2.79
CA CYS A 17 3.97 12.87 -2.11
C CYS A 17 4.22 12.95 -0.60
N PHE A 18 3.45 12.21 0.20
CA PHE A 18 3.71 12.05 1.62
C PHE A 18 4.87 11.06 1.84
N LYS A 19 6.07 11.60 2.10
CA LYS A 19 7.34 10.87 2.13
C LYS A 19 7.34 9.61 3.00
N ASN A 20 6.64 9.62 4.14
CA ASN A 20 6.64 8.47 5.05
C ASN A 20 5.99 7.22 4.42
N ASN A 21 5.02 7.43 3.54
CA ASN A 21 4.19 6.38 2.93
C ASN A 21 4.45 6.21 1.43
N THR A 22 5.39 6.98 0.87
CA THR A 22 5.75 6.92 -0.54
C THR A 22 6.96 6.02 -0.69
N ASP A 23 6.90 5.08 -1.63
CA ASP A 23 8.03 4.27 -2.04
C ASP A 23 8.96 5.09 -2.94
N HIS A 24 8.42 5.62 -4.03
CA HIS A 24 9.10 6.58 -4.90
C HIS A 24 8.11 7.48 -5.65
N CYS A 25 8.62 8.56 -6.24
CA CYS A 25 7.87 9.41 -7.16
C CYS A 25 8.33 9.13 -8.58
N ASP A 26 7.41 8.97 -9.52
CA ASP A 26 7.75 8.76 -10.93
C ASP A 26 8.44 10.01 -11.50
N SER A 27 9.67 9.85 -11.99
CA SER A 27 10.48 10.97 -12.47
C SER A 27 9.96 11.65 -13.75
N ILE A 28 9.00 11.04 -14.45
CA ILE A 28 8.40 11.56 -15.69
C ILE A 28 7.07 12.24 -15.38
N THR A 29 6.16 11.53 -14.70
CA THR A 29 4.78 11.98 -14.48
C THR A 29 4.59 12.72 -13.16
N GLY A 30 5.45 12.48 -12.17
CA GLY A 30 5.29 12.98 -10.81
C GLY A 30 4.28 12.19 -9.98
N GLU A 31 3.78 11.05 -10.49
CA GLU A 31 2.87 10.19 -9.73
C GLU A 31 3.59 9.53 -8.56
N CYS A 32 2.90 9.50 -7.41
CA CYS A 32 3.42 8.89 -6.20
C CYS A 32 3.16 7.38 -6.21
N VAL A 33 4.22 6.59 -6.19
CA VAL A 33 4.11 5.15 -5.94
C VAL A 33 4.13 4.94 -4.43
N CYS A 34 3.00 4.49 -3.90
CA CYS A 34 2.82 4.34 -2.46
C CYS A 34 3.43 3.02 -1.95
N LYS A 35 3.93 3.05 -0.71
CA LYS A 35 4.28 1.85 0.05
C LYS A 35 3.05 0.95 0.21
N PRO A 36 3.23 -0.34 0.54
CA PRO A 36 2.13 -1.21 0.92
C PRO A 36 1.22 -0.53 1.95
N HIS A 37 -0.09 -0.75 1.81
CA HIS A 37 -1.13 -0.23 2.70
C HIS A 37 -1.51 1.23 2.50
N TRP A 38 -0.94 1.91 1.50
CA TRP A 38 -1.26 3.29 1.19
C TRP A 38 -1.79 3.46 -0.23
N THR A 39 -2.64 4.45 -0.41
CA THR A 39 -3.26 4.86 -1.67
C THR A 39 -3.45 6.38 -1.65
N SER A 40 -4.23 6.92 -2.60
CA SER A 40 -4.32 8.33 -3.03
C SER A 40 -3.12 8.79 -3.86
N SER A 41 -3.30 9.90 -4.57
CA SER A 41 -2.25 10.51 -5.40
C SER A 41 -1.05 11.02 -4.61
N ASP A 42 -1.18 11.14 -3.28
CA ASP A 42 -0.15 11.62 -2.37
C ASP A 42 0.21 10.61 -1.26
N CYS A 43 -0.29 9.38 -1.32
CA CYS A 43 0.00 8.30 -0.36
C CYS A 43 -0.42 8.58 1.09
N THR A 44 -1.48 9.38 1.29
CA THR A 44 -1.98 9.76 2.62
C THR A 44 -3.13 8.89 3.11
N VAL A 45 -3.78 8.15 2.21
CA VAL A 45 -4.96 7.35 2.53
C VAL A 45 -4.55 5.91 2.75
N ASP A 46 -4.94 5.33 3.89
CA ASP A 46 -4.80 3.89 4.13
C ASP A 46 -5.66 3.10 3.12
N LYS A 47 -5.03 2.15 2.45
CA LYS A 47 -5.68 1.29 1.46
C LYS A 47 -6.48 0.25 2.22
N ASN A 48 -7.78 0.17 1.99
CA ASN A 48 -8.57 -0.92 2.55
C ASN A 48 -8.43 -2.19 1.70
N GLU A 49 -7.42 -3.02 1.97
CA GLU A 49 -7.18 -4.25 1.21
C GLU A 49 -8.37 -5.21 1.24
N CYS A 50 -9.13 -5.25 2.34
CA CYS A 50 -10.31 -6.10 2.45
C CYS A 50 -11.41 -5.77 1.42
N LEU A 51 -11.42 -4.55 0.88
CA LEU A 51 -12.42 -4.13 -0.12
C LEU A 51 -11.89 -4.17 -1.55
N VAL A 52 -10.59 -3.96 -1.73
CA VAL A 52 -10.00 -3.76 -3.08
C VAL A 52 -9.15 -4.95 -3.54
N ASP A 53 -8.72 -5.83 -2.63
CA ASP A 53 -7.91 -7.01 -2.93
C ASP A 53 -8.64 -8.29 -2.49
N PRO A 54 -9.25 -9.05 -3.42
CA PRO A 54 -9.94 -10.29 -3.11
C PRO A 54 -9.01 -11.40 -2.63
N LEU A 55 -7.69 -11.24 -2.77
CA LEU A 55 -6.67 -12.18 -2.32
C LEU A 55 -5.89 -11.66 -1.10
N ALA A 56 -6.36 -10.57 -0.46
CA ALA A 56 -5.74 -10.01 0.73
C ALA A 56 -5.55 -11.07 1.83
N CYS A 57 -6.56 -11.92 2.03
CA CYS A 57 -6.56 -12.93 3.09
C CYS A 57 -6.71 -14.35 2.55
N PRO A 58 -6.11 -15.36 3.22
CA PRO A 58 -6.28 -16.77 2.87
C PRO A 58 -7.73 -17.22 3.08
N ASN A 59 -8.09 -18.35 2.47
CA ASN A 59 -9.40 -18.98 2.71
C ASN A 59 -9.63 -19.22 4.21
N TYR A 60 -10.90 -19.27 4.61
CA TYR A 60 -11.32 -19.49 6.00
C TYR A 60 -10.81 -18.46 7.01
N SER A 61 -10.56 -17.24 6.55
CA SER A 61 -10.19 -16.11 7.41
C SER A 61 -11.07 -14.88 7.16
N GLU A 62 -11.25 -14.11 8.22
CA GLU A 62 -11.90 -12.81 8.20
C GLU A 62 -10.85 -11.72 8.06
N CYS A 63 -10.99 -10.88 7.03
CA CYS A 63 -10.16 -9.70 6.82
C CYS A 63 -10.65 -8.54 7.68
N ARG A 64 -9.73 -7.90 8.41
CA ARG A 64 -10.01 -6.70 9.19
C ARG A 64 -9.03 -5.61 8.81
N ASN A 65 -9.56 -4.48 8.35
CA ASN A 65 -8.75 -3.32 8.01
C ASN A 65 -8.17 -2.67 9.26
N LEU A 66 -6.88 -2.37 9.25
CA LEU A 66 -6.14 -1.67 10.30
C LEU A 66 -5.50 -0.41 9.69
N GLN A 67 -5.04 0.54 10.50
CA GLN A 67 -4.36 1.73 9.99
C GLN A 67 -3.01 1.88 10.68
N PRO A 68 -1.88 1.58 10.01
CA PRO A 68 -1.77 1.10 8.62
C PRO A 68 -2.02 -0.42 8.44
N GLY A 69 -2.65 -0.82 7.34
CA GLY A 69 -2.67 -2.19 6.82
C GLY A 69 -3.90 -3.03 7.15
N TYR A 70 -3.73 -4.33 7.34
CA TYR A 70 -4.85 -5.23 7.62
C TYR A 70 -4.37 -6.49 8.35
N GLU A 71 -5.31 -7.17 9.01
CA GLU A 71 -5.09 -8.48 9.60
C GLU A 71 -6.08 -9.51 9.06
N CYS A 72 -5.63 -10.76 8.96
CA CYS A 72 -6.47 -11.90 8.65
C CYS A 72 -6.57 -12.81 9.87
N ASN A 73 -7.77 -12.96 10.41
CA ASN A 73 -8.07 -13.81 11.55
C ASN A 73 -8.76 -15.08 11.09
N CYS A 74 -8.25 -16.26 11.47
CA CYS A 74 -8.92 -17.51 11.11
C CYS A 74 -10.30 -17.59 11.77
N TYR A 75 -11.27 -18.20 11.09
CA TYR A 75 -12.56 -18.49 11.72
C TYR A 75 -12.39 -19.37 12.97
N LEU A 76 -13.36 -19.29 13.89
CA LEU A 76 -13.30 -19.96 15.19
C LEU A 76 -12.97 -21.46 15.04
N GLY A 77 -11.95 -21.90 15.76
CA GLY A 77 -11.49 -23.29 15.75
C GLY A 77 -10.39 -23.61 14.73
N LEU A 78 -9.98 -22.65 13.91
CA LEU A 78 -8.86 -22.77 12.97
C LEU A 78 -7.61 -22.05 13.49
N VAL A 79 -6.44 -22.56 13.13
CA VAL A 79 -5.12 -21.97 13.45
C VAL A 79 -4.28 -21.86 12.19
N LYS A 80 -3.43 -20.83 12.12
CA LYS A 80 -2.53 -20.64 10.97
C LYS A 80 -1.53 -21.79 10.89
N ASN A 81 -1.39 -22.39 9.71
CA ASN A 81 -0.35 -23.37 9.43
C ASN A 81 1.01 -22.70 9.17
N THR A 82 2.06 -23.50 8.93
CA THR A 82 3.43 -22.99 8.63
C THR A 82 3.53 -22.21 7.32
N GLN A 83 2.51 -22.28 6.46
CA GLN A 83 2.39 -21.55 5.20
C GLN A 83 1.50 -20.29 5.33
N GLY A 84 1.06 -19.94 6.54
CA GLY A 84 0.24 -18.76 6.82
C GLY A 84 -1.23 -18.89 6.44
N GLN A 85 -1.70 -20.09 6.11
CA GLN A 85 -3.10 -20.35 5.77
C GLN A 85 -3.92 -20.73 7.01
N CYS A 86 -5.17 -20.27 7.02
CA CYS A 86 -6.26 -20.82 7.81
C CYS A 86 -6.96 -21.92 6.98
#